data_AF-E9DCH3-F1
#
_entry.id   AF-E9DCH3-F1
#
_cell.length_a   1.000
_cell.length_b   1.000
_cell.length_c   1.000
_cell.angle_alpha   90.00
_cell.angle_beta   90.00
_cell.angle_gamma   90.00
#
_symmetry.space_group_name_H-M   'P 1'
#
loop_
_entity.id
_entity.type
_entity.pdbx_description
1 polymer ?
#
loop_
_entity_poly.entity_id
_entity_poly.type
_entity_poly.pdbx_seq_one_letter_code
_entity_poly.pdbx_strand_id
1 'polypeptide(L)'
;MAVNDIITDPSLLPVLKASSETLTQCQNLLGLLDPTALTSPLPQETVLNISKQQKLVFALLSQLRGLNREAILNVRATKQATAEARQEIDRLHLHLQNLYYEQRHLSGEIAACESYDHPYTSLPLIPVQEFLAIYPEHANSNDNELMIARINHEHAEREKLEQARQELLKRKQALIAENKKRKDDLASLDLDLERFIDAAKPIQKLFEKEYAVASRKTSVDEK
;
A
#
# COMPACT_ATOMS: atom_id res chain seq x y z
N MET A 1 40.69 46.01 25.08
CA MET A 1 39.33 46.54 24.86
C MET A 1 38.62 46.54 26.19
N ALA A 2 38.09 47.68 26.63
CA ALA A 2 37.38 47.76 27.90
C ALA A 2 36.10 46.91 27.80
N VAL A 3 35.73 46.19 28.85
CA VAL A 3 34.50 45.35 28.92
C VAL A 3 33.24 46.13 28.52
N ASN A 4 33.29 47.46 28.68
CA ASN A 4 32.24 48.40 28.31
C ASN A 4 31.91 48.43 26.81
N ASP A 5 32.83 48.03 25.92
CA ASP A 5 32.63 48.05 24.47
C ASP A 5 32.07 46.72 23.93
N ILE A 6 32.03 45.66 24.74
CA ILE A 6 31.64 44.30 24.32
C ILE A 6 30.13 44.07 24.54
N ILE A 7 29.54 44.74 25.53
CA ILE A 7 28.13 44.54 25.92
C ILE A 7 27.28 45.62 25.25
N THR A 8 26.59 45.25 24.17
CA THR A 8 25.71 46.14 23.39
C THR A 8 24.23 46.02 23.73
N ASP A 9 23.85 45.03 24.54
CA ASP A 9 22.45 44.79 24.88
C ASP A 9 21.87 45.94 25.74
N PRO A 10 20.78 46.60 25.30
CA PRO A 10 20.18 47.73 26.01
C PRO A 10 19.71 47.39 27.42
N SER A 11 19.39 46.13 27.72
CA SER A 11 18.99 45.68 29.05
C SER A 11 20.18 45.52 30.02
N LEU A 12 21.38 45.26 29.49
CA LEU A 12 22.60 45.01 30.28
C LEU A 12 23.43 46.29 30.49
N LEU A 13 23.28 47.29 29.61
CA LEU A 13 23.97 48.58 29.72
C LEU A 13 23.71 49.31 31.07
N PRO A 14 22.48 49.37 31.61
CA PRO A 14 22.23 49.94 32.94
C PRO A 14 22.93 49.19 34.07
N VAL A 15 22.99 47.86 33.98
CA VAL A 15 23.67 47.01 34.98
C VAL A 15 25.17 47.25 34.97
N LEU A 16 25.76 47.32 33.79
CA LEU A 16 27.17 47.62 33.60
C LEU A 16 27.51 49.00 34.18
N LYS A 17 26.74 50.04 33.83
CA LYS A 17 26.91 51.40 34.37
C LYS A 17 26.81 51.42 35.89
N ALA A 18 25.72 50.89 36.45
CA ALA A 18 25.51 50.84 37.90
C ALA A 18 26.62 50.05 38.62
N SER A 19 27.15 48.98 37.99
CA SER A 19 28.24 48.19 38.57
C SER A 19 29.56 48.95 38.60
N SER A 20 29.90 49.65 37.51
CA SER A 20 31.10 50.49 37.44
C SER A 20 31.02 51.65 38.42
N GLU A 21 29.87 52.30 38.51
CA GLU A 21 29.64 53.42 39.43
C GLU A 21 29.73 52.95 40.89
N THR A 22 29.10 51.82 41.23
CA THR A 22 29.21 51.24 42.58
C THR A 22 30.66 50.93 42.93
N LEU A 23 31.42 50.33 41.99
CA LEU A 23 32.83 50.00 42.20
C LEU A 23 33.67 51.25 42.47
N THR A 24 33.52 52.29 41.65
CA THR A 24 34.21 53.58 41.86
C THR A 24 33.87 54.19 43.22
N GLN A 25 32.60 54.15 43.63
CA GLN A 25 32.17 54.75 44.89
C GLN A 25 32.61 53.94 46.11
N CYS A 26 32.70 52.61 45.99
CA CYS A 26 33.33 51.74 46.99
C CYS A 26 34.83 52.03 47.13
N GLN A 27 35.55 52.23 46.02
CA GLN A 27 36.96 52.60 46.04
C GLN A 27 37.18 53.97 46.71
N ASN A 28 36.31 54.96 46.42
CA ASN A 28 36.33 56.26 47.07
C ASN A 28 36.11 56.15 48.60
N LEU A 29 35.16 55.32 49.03
CA LEU A 29 34.91 55.07 50.46
C LEU A 29 36.11 54.41 51.14
N LEU A 30 36.73 53.43 50.49
CA LEU A 30 37.93 52.76 50.99
C LEU A 30 39.11 53.73 51.12
N GLY A 31 39.29 54.64 50.17
CA GLY A 31 40.31 55.70 50.24
C GLY A 31 40.09 56.67 51.41
N LEU A 32 38.83 57.00 51.74
CA LEU A 32 38.49 57.81 52.91
C LEU A 32 38.70 57.08 54.25
N LEU A 33 38.72 55.75 54.23
CA LEU A 33 38.92 54.88 55.40
C LEU A 33 40.36 54.39 55.51
N ASP A 34 41.28 54.92 54.70
CA ASP A 34 42.67 54.47 54.65
C ASP A 34 43.38 54.73 56.00
N PRO A 35 43.81 53.68 56.73
CA PRO A 35 44.37 53.81 58.07
C PRO A 35 45.63 54.68 58.15
N THR A 36 46.34 54.87 57.04
CA THR A 36 47.52 55.74 56.93
C THR A 36 47.19 57.23 56.91
N ALA A 37 45.97 57.61 56.55
CA ALA A 37 45.52 59.00 56.43
C ALA A 37 44.67 59.47 57.63
N LEU A 38 44.24 58.54 58.50
CA LEU A 38 43.36 58.83 59.63
C LEU A 38 44.18 59.30 60.85
N THR A 39 43.91 60.52 61.30
CA THR A 39 44.44 61.06 62.57
C THR A 39 43.39 60.94 63.68
N SER A 40 43.82 60.64 64.91
CA SER A 40 42.95 60.55 66.09
C SER A 40 43.12 61.79 66.98
N PRO A 41 42.05 62.52 67.34
CA PRO A 41 40.66 62.31 66.97
C PRO A 41 40.35 62.76 65.53
N LEU A 42 39.38 62.09 64.91
CA LEU A 42 38.94 62.39 63.54
C LEU A 42 38.21 63.74 63.47
N PRO A 43 38.57 64.62 62.52
CA PRO A 43 37.86 65.87 62.31
C PRO A 43 36.37 65.63 61.98
N GLN A 44 35.48 66.45 62.51
CA GLN A 44 34.03 66.26 62.38
C GLN A 44 33.55 66.26 60.90
N GLU A 45 34.24 67.00 60.03
CA GLU A 45 34.00 67.00 58.59
C GLU A 45 34.33 65.66 57.92
N THR A 46 35.40 64.97 58.36
CA THR A 46 35.79 63.67 57.81
C THR A 46 34.75 62.60 58.12
N VAL A 47 34.21 62.60 59.35
CA VAL A 47 33.12 61.69 59.78
C VAL A 47 31.86 61.93 58.95
N LEU A 48 31.52 63.19 58.68
CA LEU A 48 30.35 63.55 57.89
C LEU A 48 30.51 63.14 56.41
N ASN A 49 31.70 63.27 55.84
CA ASN A 49 32.01 62.83 54.47
C ASN A 49 31.97 61.31 54.33
N ILE A 50 32.51 60.57 55.31
CA ILE A 50 32.40 59.10 55.36
C ILE A 50 30.93 58.67 55.42
N SER A 51 30.11 59.29 56.27
CA SER A 51 28.69 58.96 56.40
C SER A 51 27.91 59.23 55.09
N LYS A 52 28.19 60.35 54.40
CA LYS A 52 27.59 60.66 53.09
C LYS A 52 27.95 59.61 52.05
N GLN A 53 29.25 59.27 51.96
CA GLN A 53 29.75 58.31 50.99
C GLN A 53 29.21 56.90 51.25
N GLN A 54 29.09 56.50 52.52
CA GLN A 54 28.51 55.23 52.92
C GLN A 54 27.04 55.11 52.51
N LYS A 55 26.23 56.17 52.69
CA LYS A 55 24.82 56.19 52.24
C LYS A 55 24.70 56.04 50.73
N LEU A 56 25.58 56.70 49.97
CA LEU A 56 25.62 56.61 48.52
C LEU A 56 25.97 55.19 48.03
N VAL A 57 26.99 54.56 48.63
CA VAL A 57 27.35 53.17 48.34
C VAL A 57 26.19 52.20 48.66
N PHE A 58 25.50 52.38 49.79
CA PHE A 58 24.35 51.52 50.12
C PHE A 58 23.19 51.68 49.14
N ALA A 59 22.91 52.89 48.66
CA ALA A 59 21.89 53.11 47.64
C ALA A 59 22.23 52.39 46.33
N LEU A 60 23.47 52.53 45.86
CA LEU A 60 23.95 51.87 44.63
C LEU A 60 23.96 50.33 44.76
N LEU A 61 24.37 49.80 45.92
CA LEU A 61 24.31 48.35 46.19
C LEU A 61 22.86 47.82 46.20
N SER A 62 21.90 48.60 46.70
CA SER A 62 20.48 48.24 46.64
C SER A 62 19.99 48.17 45.19
N GLN A 63 20.35 49.16 44.38
CA GLN A 63 20.04 49.19 42.95
C GLN A 63 20.62 47.98 42.21
N LEU A 64 21.90 47.65 42.44
CA LEU A 64 22.54 46.47 41.84
C LEU A 64 21.85 45.15 42.21
N ARG A 65 21.43 44.99 43.48
CA ARG A 65 20.67 43.81 43.90
C ARG A 65 19.32 43.72 43.18
N GLY A 66 18.66 44.85 42.98
CA GLY A 66 17.43 44.94 42.18
C GLY A 66 17.64 44.47 40.74
N LEU A 67 18.65 45.03 40.07
CA LEU A 67 19.01 44.69 38.69
C LEU A 67 19.40 43.21 38.52
N ASN A 68 20.14 42.64 39.49
CA ASN A 68 20.47 41.21 39.47
C ASN A 68 19.20 40.33 39.61
N ARG A 69 18.27 40.71 40.49
CA ARG A 69 17.01 39.99 40.63
C ARG A 69 16.18 40.04 39.35
N GLU A 70 16.12 41.20 38.71
CA GLU A 70 15.45 41.38 37.42
C GLU A 70 16.07 40.49 36.33
N ALA A 71 17.40 40.47 36.21
CA ALA A 71 18.10 39.59 35.27
C ALA A 71 17.76 38.10 35.50
N ILE A 72 17.72 37.65 36.76
CA ILE A 72 17.35 36.27 37.10
C ILE A 72 15.90 35.96 36.69
N LEU A 73 14.97 36.91 36.89
CA LEU A 73 13.58 36.75 36.47
C LEU A 73 13.44 36.69 34.95
N ASN A 74 14.16 37.54 34.21
CA ASN A 74 14.17 37.52 32.74
C ASN A 74 14.73 36.21 32.19
N VAL A 75 15.80 35.67 32.79
CA VAL A 75 16.33 34.34 32.41
C VAL A 75 15.30 33.24 32.66
N ARG A 76 14.53 33.30 33.75
CA ARG A 76 13.47 32.31 34.00
C ARG A 76 12.33 32.44 33.00
N ALA A 77 11.91 33.67 32.70
CA ALA A 77 10.85 33.94 31.73
C ALA A 77 11.22 33.45 30.33
N THR A 78 12.43 33.74 29.87
CA THR A 78 12.94 33.25 28.57
C THR A 78 13.07 31.74 28.52
N LYS A 79 13.54 31.08 29.59
CA LYS A 79 13.55 29.62 29.69
C LYS A 79 12.15 29.01 29.62
N GLN A 80 11.17 29.63 30.29
CA GLN A 80 9.79 29.17 30.25
C GLN A 80 9.19 29.31 28.85
N ALA A 81 9.31 30.48 28.22
CA ALA A 81 8.80 30.74 26.89
C ALA A 81 9.42 29.82 25.83
N THR A 82 10.73 29.56 25.92
CA THR A 82 11.41 28.63 25.00
C THR A 82 11.01 27.17 25.23
N ALA A 83 10.75 26.77 26.48
CA ALA A 83 10.24 25.44 26.79
C ALA A 83 8.81 25.22 26.25
N GLU A 84 7.93 26.22 26.39
CA GLU A 84 6.56 26.18 25.86
C GLU A 84 6.56 26.09 24.33
N ALA A 85 7.33 26.93 23.65
CA ALA A 85 7.48 26.87 22.19
C ALA A 85 8.03 25.51 21.73
N ARG A 86 8.99 24.94 22.46
CA ARG A 86 9.51 23.60 22.17
C ARG A 86 8.44 22.52 22.33
N GLN A 87 7.65 22.56 23.39
CA GLN A 87 6.55 21.59 23.60
C GLN A 87 5.50 21.67 22.49
N GLU A 88 5.20 22.87 22.02
CA GLU A 88 4.29 23.06 20.89
C GLU A 88 4.85 22.44 19.60
N ILE A 89 6.14 22.66 19.30
CA ILE A 89 6.84 22.04 18.17
C ILE A 89 6.77 20.51 18.27
N ASP A 90 7.07 19.95 19.45
CA ASP A 90 7.06 18.49 19.66
C ASP A 90 5.65 17.91 19.42
N ARG A 91 4.59 18.62 19.87
CA ARG A 91 3.20 18.24 19.62
C ARG A 91 2.83 18.27 18.14
N LEU A 92 3.22 19.34 17.43
CA LEU A 92 2.96 19.47 15.99
C LEU A 92 3.73 18.41 15.18
N HIS A 93 4.96 18.11 15.58
CA HIS A 93 5.77 17.07 14.94
C HIS A 93 5.14 15.69 15.11
N LEU A 94 4.59 15.37 16.28
CA LEU A 94 3.84 14.13 16.50
C LEU A 94 2.59 14.07 15.61
N HIS A 95 1.85 15.17 15.48
CA HIS A 95 0.67 15.21 14.61
C HIS A 95 1.06 15.00 13.14
N LEU A 96 2.15 15.62 12.68
CA LEU A 96 2.69 15.42 11.35
C LEU A 96 3.08 13.96 11.09
N GLN A 97 3.70 13.28 12.06
CA GLN A 97 4.01 11.85 11.94
C GLN A 97 2.75 10.99 11.79
N ASN A 98 1.69 11.29 12.55
CA ASN A 98 0.41 10.58 12.41
C ASN A 98 -0.17 10.75 11.00
N LEU A 99 -0.12 11.96 10.44
CA LEU A 99 -0.59 12.22 9.07
C LEU A 99 0.25 11.48 8.02
N TYR A 100 1.58 11.40 8.18
CA TYR A 100 2.41 10.61 7.28
C TYR A 100 2.08 9.12 7.34
N TYR A 101 1.80 8.60 8.53
CA TYR A 101 1.37 7.22 8.69
C TYR A 101 0.04 6.97 7.96
N GLU A 102 -0.95 7.83 8.18
CA GLU A 102 -2.26 7.76 7.52
C GLU A 102 -2.13 7.84 6.00
N GLN A 103 -1.35 8.80 5.49
CA GLN A 103 -1.08 8.94 4.05
C GLN A 103 -0.48 7.65 3.48
N ARG A 104 0.52 7.08 4.14
CA ARG A 104 1.18 5.85 3.68
C ARG A 104 0.21 4.65 3.71
N HIS A 105 -0.63 4.57 4.74
CA HIS A 105 -1.64 3.54 4.85
C HIS A 105 -2.65 3.62 3.71
N LEU A 106 -3.27 4.79 3.50
CA LEU A 106 -4.22 5.03 2.42
C LEU A 106 -3.60 4.80 1.04
N SER A 107 -2.36 5.25 0.83
CA SER A 107 -1.64 4.99 -0.43
C SER A 107 -1.43 3.49 -0.68
N GLY A 108 -1.17 2.72 0.38
CA GLY A 108 -1.07 1.27 0.32
C GLY A 108 -2.41 0.60 -0.01
N GLU A 109 -3.50 1.07 0.57
CA GLU A 109 -4.85 0.57 0.26
C GLU A 109 -5.27 0.90 -1.18
N ILE A 110 -5.01 2.13 -1.64
CA ILE A 110 -5.26 2.54 -3.03
C ILE A 110 -4.47 1.63 -3.98
N ALA A 111 -3.18 1.44 -3.74
CA ALA A 111 -2.35 0.57 -4.58
C ALA A 111 -2.86 -0.88 -4.57
N ALA A 112 -3.35 -1.38 -3.43
CA ALA A 112 -3.94 -2.70 -3.35
C ALA A 112 -5.22 -2.80 -4.19
N CYS A 113 -6.09 -1.79 -4.14
CA CYS A 113 -7.30 -1.70 -4.95
C CYS A 113 -6.99 -1.58 -6.45
N GLU A 114 -6.01 -0.76 -6.83
CA GLU A 114 -5.58 -0.58 -8.22
C GLU A 114 -4.89 -1.82 -8.80
N SER A 115 -4.15 -2.56 -7.98
CA SER A 115 -3.50 -3.81 -8.39
C SER A 115 -4.44 -5.01 -8.44
N TYR A 116 -5.72 -4.83 -8.13
CA TYR A 116 -6.69 -5.91 -8.18
C TYR A 116 -6.84 -6.41 -9.61
N ASP A 117 -6.43 -7.66 -9.83
CA ASP A 117 -6.54 -8.30 -11.14
C ASP A 117 -8.01 -8.66 -11.41
N HIS A 118 -8.64 -7.89 -12.29
CA HIS A 118 -10.02 -8.13 -12.68
C HIS A 118 -10.09 -9.28 -13.69
N PRO A 119 -10.80 -10.39 -13.39
CA PRO A 119 -10.80 -11.57 -14.27
C PRO A 119 -11.28 -11.30 -15.69
N TYR A 120 -12.19 -10.34 -15.86
CA TYR A 120 -12.76 -10.00 -17.17
C TYR A 120 -11.72 -9.45 -18.16
N THR A 121 -10.61 -8.88 -17.67
CA THR A 121 -9.52 -8.33 -18.51
C THR A 121 -8.78 -9.43 -19.29
N SER A 122 -8.81 -10.67 -18.77
CA SER A 122 -8.15 -11.83 -19.40
C SER A 122 -9.08 -12.64 -20.31
N LEU A 123 -10.34 -12.24 -20.47
CA LEU A 123 -11.28 -12.95 -21.33
C LEU A 123 -10.88 -12.78 -22.81
N PRO A 124 -10.88 -13.85 -23.62
CA PRO A 124 -10.60 -13.76 -25.05
C PRO A 124 -11.85 -13.24 -25.78
N LEU A 125 -12.12 -11.95 -25.64
CA LEU A 125 -13.21 -11.24 -26.29
C LEU A 125 -12.82 -10.89 -27.73
N ILE A 126 -13.80 -10.86 -28.64
CA ILE A 126 -13.57 -10.33 -29.99
C ILE A 126 -13.12 -8.85 -29.93
N PRO A 127 -12.26 -8.40 -30.88
CA PRO A 127 -11.81 -7.01 -30.95
C PRO A 127 -12.98 -6.03 -31.02
N VAL A 128 -12.80 -4.83 -30.45
CA VAL A 128 -13.86 -3.80 -30.40
C VAL A 128 -14.38 -3.45 -31.80
N GLN A 129 -13.50 -3.37 -32.79
CA GLN A 129 -13.84 -3.03 -34.17
C GLN A 129 -14.78 -4.08 -34.79
N GLU A 130 -14.50 -5.36 -34.56
CA GLU A 130 -15.34 -6.47 -35.04
C GLU A 130 -16.67 -6.50 -34.30
N PHE A 131 -16.67 -6.27 -32.99
CA PHE A 131 -17.91 -6.18 -32.21
C PHE A 131 -18.82 -5.05 -32.71
N LEU A 132 -18.28 -3.85 -32.93
CA LEU A 132 -19.04 -2.69 -33.41
C LEU A 132 -19.53 -2.86 -34.86
N ALA A 133 -18.84 -3.66 -35.67
CA ALA A 133 -19.32 -4.00 -37.02
C ALA A 133 -20.57 -4.89 -36.97
N ILE A 134 -20.69 -5.76 -35.95
CA ILE A 134 -21.83 -6.64 -35.75
C ILE A 134 -22.96 -5.91 -34.98
N TYR A 135 -22.59 -5.07 -34.00
CA TYR A 135 -23.50 -4.35 -33.11
C TYR A 135 -23.25 -2.83 -33.17
N PRO A 136 -23.64 -2.14 -34.26
CA PRO A 136 -23.39 -0.72 -34.45
C PRO A 136 -24.15 0.17 -33.44
N GLU A 137 -25.20 -0.32 -32.80
CA GLU A 137 -25.95 0.38 -31.76
C GLU A 137 -25.11 0.75 -30.54
N HIS A 138 -24.01 0.04 -30.29
CA HIS A 138 -23.10 0.28 -29.18
C HIS A 138 -21.97 1.26 -29.51
N ALA A 139 -21.94 1.85 -30.72
CA ALA A 139 -20.89 2.78 -31.14
C ALA A 139 -20.81 4.05 -30.28
N ASN A 140 -21.93 4.46 -29.68
CA ASN A 140 -22.00 5.64 -28.81
C ASN A 140 -22.08 5.28 -27.31
N SER A 141 -21.94 4.01 -26.95
CA SER A 141 -21.97 3.56 -25.55
C SER A 141 -20.68 3.97 -24.82
N ASN A 142 -20.78 4.15 -23.50
CA ASN A 142 -19.59 4.38 -22.66
C ASN A 142 -18.71 3.11 -22.63
N ASP A 143 -17.41 3.24 -22.39
CA ASP A 143 -16.43 2.13 -22.39
C ASP A 143 -16.86 0.95 -21.49
N ASN A 144 -17.42 1.24 -20.32
CA ASN A 144 -17.93 0.21 -19.40
C ASN A 144 -19.15 -0.51 -19.99
N GLU A 145 -20.11 0.24 -20.52
CA GLU A 145 -21.31 -0.33 -21.16
C GLU A 145 -20.94 -1.19 -22.37
N LEU A 146 -19.99 -0.72 -23.18
CA LEU A 146 -19.44 -1.46 -24.31
C LEU A 146 -18.74 -2.76 -23.86
N MET A 147 -17.96 -2.71 -22.77
CA MET A 147 -17.32 -3.89 -22.20
C MET A 147 -18.34 -4.92 -21.70
N ILE A 148 -19.38 -4.47 -20.99
CA ILE A 148 -20.47 -5.34 -20.53
C ILE A 148 -21.18 -5.99 -21.71
N ALA A 149 -21.52 -5.22 -22.76
CA ALA A 149 -22.15 -5.74 -23.96
C ALA A 149 -21.29 -6.81 -24.66
N ARG A 150 -19.97 -6.56 -24.77
CA ARG A 150 -19.01 -7.51 -25.33
C ARG A 150 -18.92 -8.81 -24.53
N ILE A 151 -18.89 -8.72 -23.19
CA ILE A 151 -18.86 -9.90 -22.32
C ILE A 151 -20.15 -10.71 -22.46
N ASN A 152 -21.31 -10.05 -22.50
CA ASN A 152 -22.60 -10.71 -22.67
C ASN A 152 -22.72 -11.43 -24.01
N HIS A 153 -22.19 -10.83 -25.09
CA HIS A 153 -22.11 -11.46 -26.39
C HIS A 153 -21.25 -12.73 -26.36
N GLU A 154 -20.03 -12.65 -25.82
CA GLU A 154 -19.14 -13.81 -25.70
C GLU A 154 -19.77 -14.93 -24.85
N HIS A 155 -20.45 -14.56 -23.77
CA HIS A 155 -21.19 -15.51 -22.95
C HIS A 155 -22.26 -16.25 -23.75
N ALA A 156 -23.11 -15.52 -24.49
CA ALA A 156 -24.16 -16.11 -25.31
C ALA A 156 -23.60 -17.03 -26.42
N GLU A 157 -22.48 -16.66 -27.04
CA GLU A 157 -21.82 -17.50 -28.04
C GLU A 157 -21.25 -18.78 -27.41
N ARG A 158 -20.63 -18.71 -26.23
CA ARG A 158 -20.15 -19.90 -25.53
C ARG A 158 -21.28 -20.83 -25.08
N GLU A 159 -22.41 -20.29 -24.64
CA GLU A 159 -23.58 -21.10 -24.31
C GLU A 159 -24.09 -21.85 -25.54
N LYS A 160 -24.20 -21.20 -26.70
CA LYS A 160 -24.60 -21.85 -27.94
C LYS A 160 -23.61 -22.95 -28.36
N LEU A 161 -22.31 -22.68 -28.26
CA LEU A 161 -21.27 -23.66 -28.59
C LEU A 161 -21.30 -24.88 -27.66
N GLU A 162 -21.51 -24.67 -26.36
CA GLU A 162 -21.60 -25.77 -25.40
C GLU A 162 -22.90 -26.58 -25.60
N GLN A 163 -24.02 -25.94 -25.92
CA GLN A 163 -25.26 -26.63 -26.31
C GLN A 163 -25.06 -27.50 -27.55
N ALA A 164 -24.47 -26.94 -28.61
CA ALA A 164 -24.17 -27.68 -29.84
C ALA A 164 -23.21 -28.85 -29.58
N ARG A 165 -22.20 -28.64 -28.73
CA ARG A 165 -21.28 -29.71 -28.29
C ARG A 165 -22.03 -30.83 -27.58
N GLN A 166 -22.94 -30.51 -26.67
CA GLN A 166 -23.73 -31.51 -25.95
C GLN A 166 -24.65 -32.29 -26.88
N GLU A 167 -25.29 -31.63 -27.84
CA GLU A 167 -26.10 -32.29 -28.87
C GLU A 167 -25.28 -33.24 -29.75
N LEU A 168 -24.11 -32.79 -30.21
CA LEU A 168 -23.18 -33.62 -30.98
C LEU A 168 -22.67 -34.81 -30.17
N LEU A 169 -22.39 -34.62 -28.87
CA LEU A 169 -22.00 -35.72 -27.98
C LEU A 169 -23.12 -36.75 -27.82
N LYS A 170 -24.37 -36.31 -27.64
CA LYS A 170 -25.52 -37.21 -27.60
C LYS A 170 -25.67 -37.98 -28.91
N ARG A 171 -25.57 -37.31 -30.06
CA ARG A 171 -25.64 -37.96 -31.38
C ARG A 171 -24.52 -38.96 -31.58
N LYS A 172 -23.29 -38.62 -31.17
CA LYS A 172 -22.14 -39.53 -31.19
C LYS A 172 -22.40 -40.78 -30.36
N GLN A 173 -22.90 -40.63 -29.13
CA GLN A 173 -23.23 -41.77 -28.26
C GLN A 173 -24.33 -42.65 -28.85
N ALA A 174 -25.38 -42.05 -29.45
CA ALA A 174 -26.44 -42.78 -30.12
C ALA A 174 -25.91 -43.61 -31.31
N LEU A 175 -25.05 -43.02 -32.15
CA LEU A 175 -24.42 -43.72 -33.27
C LEU A 175 -23.47 -44.84 -32.81
N ILE A 176 -22.76 -44.66 -31.69
CA ILE A 176 -21.93 -45.72 -31.12
C ILE A 176 -22.81 -46.89 -30.65
N ALA A 177 -23.92 -46.61 -29.98
CA ALA A 177 -24.86 -47.64 -29.53
C ALA A 177 -25.51 -48.36 -30.72
N GLU A 178 -25.91 -47.63 -31.76
CA GLU A 178 -26.47 -48.22 -32.98
C GLU A 178 -25.45 -49.11 -33.71
N ASN A 179 -24.21 -48.65 -33.87
CA ASN A 179 -23.14 -49.46 -34.46
C ASN A 179 -22.85 -50.71 -33.63
N LYS A 180 -22.87 -50.61 -32.30
CA LYS A 180 -22.71 -51.78 -31.43
C LYS A 180 -23.85 -52.78 -31.64
N LYS A 181 -25.10 -52.31 -31.64
CA LYS A 181 -26.26 -53.15 -31.91
C LYS A 181 -26.18 -53.83 -33.27
N ARG A 182 -25.85 -53.10 -34.34
CA ARG A 182 -25.68 -53.68 -35.68
C ARG A 182 -24.56 -54.72 -35.75
N LYS A 183 -23.47 -54.52 -35.01
CA LYS A 183 -22.40 -55.53 -34.88
C LYS A 183 -22.89 -56.79 -34.17
N ASP A 184 -23.65 -56.63 -33.09
CA ASP A 184 -24.23 -57.75 -32.34
C ASP A 184 -25.25 -58.51 -33.20
N ASP A 185 -26.10 -57.79 -33.95
CA ASP A 185 -27.08 -58.37 -34.89
C ASP A 185 -26.37 -59.13 -36.03
N LEU A 186 -25.29 -58.57 -36.59
CA LEU A 186 -24.49 -59.23 -37.64
C LEU A 186 -23.84 -60.52 -37.10
N ALA A 187 -23.26 -60.48 -35.90
CA ALA A 187 -22.69 -61.65 -35.26
C ALA A 187 -23.74 -62.76 -35.00
N SER A 188 -24.97 -62.38 -34.66
CA SER A 188 -26.08 -63.33 -34.54
C SER A 188 -26.47 -63.94 -35.89
N LEU A 189 -26.52 -63.13 -36.95
CA LEU A 189 -26.82 -63.61 -38.30
C LEU A 189 -25.74 -64.57 -38.82
N ASP A 190 -24.47 -64.27 -38.58
CA ASP A 190 -23.35 -65.16 -38.91
C ASP A 190 -23.53 -66.53 -38.22
N LEU A 191 -23.89 -66.54 -36.93
CA LEU A 191 -24.17 -67.77 -36.20
C LEU A 191 -25.37 -68.53 -36.77
N ASP A 192 -26.44 -67.84 -37.14
CA ASP A 192 -27.63 -68.48 -37.73
C ASP A 192 -27.35 -69.02 -39.15
N LEU A 193 -26.49 -68.34 -39.93
CA LEU A 193 -26.01 -68.85 -41.22
C LEU A 193 -25.15 -70.10 -41.05
N GLU A 194 -24.24 -70.14 -40.07
CA GLU A 194 -23.47 -71.33 -39.73
C GLU A 194 -24.40 -72.51 -39.39
N ARG A 195 -25.42 -72.27 -38.56
CA ARG A 195 -26.45 -73.27 -38.23
C ARG A 195 -27.24 -73.72 -39.44
N PHE A 196 -27.63 -72.81 -40.33
CA PHE A 196 -28.36 -73.15 -41.55
C PHE A 196 -27.51 -74.00 -42.49
N ILE A 197 -26.24 -73.63 -42.70
CA ILE A 197 -25.28 -74.42 -43.48
C ILE A 197 -25.16 -75.82 -42.86
N ASP A 198 -24.98 -75.92 -41.54
CA ASP A 198 -24.90 -77.19 -40.84
C ASP A 198 -26.16 -78.05 -40.99
N ALA A 199 -27.34 -77.45 -40.91
CA ALA A 199 -28.62 -78.11 -41.11
C ALA A 199 -28.87 -78.53 -42.58
N ALA A 200 -28.27 -77.83 -43.55
CA ALA A 200 -28.36 -78.16 -44.97
C ALA A 200 -27.35 -79.25 -45.41
N LYS A 201 -26.25 -79.46 -44.67
CA LYS A 201 -25.24 -80.50 -44.96
C LYS A 201 -25.82 -81.91 -45.17
N PRO A 202 -26.81 -82.41 -44.40
CA PRO A 202 -27.41 -83.72 -44.64
C PRO A 202 -28.15 -83.80 -45.99
N ILE A 203 -28.86 -82.73 -46.38
CA ILE A 203 -29.57 -82.66 -47.67
C ILE A 203 -28.57 -82.60 -48.82
N GLN A 204 -27.49 -81.81 -48.69
CA GLN A 204 -26.38 -81.81 -49.65
C GLN A 204 -25.76 -83.20 -49.79
N LYS A 205 -25.45 -83.89 -48.69
CA LYS A 205 -24.93 -85.27 -48.72
C LYS A 205 -25.88 -86.24 -49.42
N LEU A 206 -27.20 -86.05 -49.29
CA LEU A 206 -28.21 -86.89 -49.92
C LEU A 206 -28.29 -86.62 -51.44
N PHE A 207 -28.27 -85.35 -51.85
CA PHE A 207 -28.17 -84.96 -53.26
C PHE A 207 -26.84 -85.38 -53.90
N GLU A 208 -25.72 -85.26 -53.21
CA GLU A 208 -24.43 -85.79 -53.65
C GLU A 208 -24.50 -87.32 -53.80
N LYS A 209 -25.16 -88.02 -52.88
CA LYS A 209 -25.29 -89.48 -52.94
C LYS A 209 -26.23 -89.95 -54.07
N GLU A 210 -27.30 -89.22 -54.37
CA GLU A 210 -28.24 -89.58 -55.44
C GLU A 210 -27.80 -89.08 -56.83
N TYR A 211 -27.23 -87.89 -56.94
CA TYR A 211 -26.89 -87.26 -58.23
C TYR A 211 -25.39 -87.27 -58.58
N ALA A 212 -24.45 -87.49 -57.65
CA ALA A 212 -23.06 -87.78 -58.05
C ALA A 212 -22.89 -89.19 -58.63
N VAL A 213 -23.86 -90.09 -58.38
CA VAL A 213 -23.91 -91.41 -59.03
C VAL A 213 -24.40 -91.31 -60.47
N ALA A 214 -25.16 -90.28 -60.84
CA ALA A 214 -25.58 -90.05 -62.23
C ALA A 214 -24.39 -89.68 -63.15
N SER A 215 -23.35 -89.01 -62.63
CA SER A 215 -22.10 -88.75 -63.37
C SER A 215 -21.10 -89.92 -63.37
N ARG A 216 -21.32 -90.98 -62.57
CA ARG A 216 -20.45 -92.18 -62.57
C ARG A 216 -21.05 -93.38 -63.31
N LYS A 217 -22.35 -93.41 -63.59
CA LYS A 217 -22.98 -94.52 -64.32
C LYS A 217 -22.90 -94.41 -65.85
N THR A 218 -22.47 -93.28 -66.41
CA THR A 218 -22.25 -93.16 -67.87
C THR A 218 -20.87 -93.60 -68.34
N SER A 219 -19.98 -94.09 -67.46
CA SER A 219 -18.59 -94.43 -67.82
C SER A 219 -18.17 -95.88 -67.54
N VAL A 220 -19.10 -96.82 -67.29
CA VAL A 220 -18.74 -98.21 -66.94
C VAL A 220 -19.29 -99.28 -67.92
N ASP A 221 -20.08 -98.91 -68.94
CA ASP A 221 -20.54 -99.85 -69.99
C ASP A 221 -19.76 -99.77 -71.32
N GLU A 222 -18.58 -99.14 -71.36
CA GLU A 222 -17.65 -99.23 -72.50
C GLU A 222 -16.28 -99.73 -72.06
N LYS A 223 -16.14 -101.06 -71.92
CA LYS A 223 -15.00 -101.86 -72.38
C LYS A 223 -15.22 -103.36 -72.18
#